data_AF-A0A931V4S1-F1
#
_entry.id   AF-A0A931V4S1-F1
#
_cell.length_a   1.000
_cell.length_b   1.000
_cell.length_c   1.000
_cell.angle_alpha   90.00
_cell.angle_beta   90.00
_cell.angle_gamma   90.00
#
_symmetry.space_group_name_H-M   'P 1'
#
loop_
_entity.id
_entity.type
_entity.pdbx_description
1 polymer ?
#
loop_
_entity_poly.entity_id
_entity_poly.type
_entity_poly.pdbx_seq_one_letter_code
_entity_poly.pdbx_strand_id
1 'polypeptide(L)'
;MTNTTSREARLHEQLLAASTDRLAPPYVDPRAAALVALGVVDFAKSPEGRARFSELQALGAFDPEILDDLAQLAQALLRVLEAFDVAPRDPRPVTVPQELDDECRARRGRLVALLSERAPFAPGVEAALRRVKLAYGPVDLAVDLRALAALVERNELDATLPSDTRALARRLEEHLIRFDTPSLREARSALCRVWALFESKYQEVAELGRELFSDEPEAVFPTLDAIASIERSARGSSSSHAPAALLVQQAMPASVRNGVSSRRTRAVRHPIVDQTPLAPPLPAEVHLDHASDSNLWLGFSEDISEGGVFMATYAAHDLGTPLDLLLHVVGREPVAVSGVVHWVRPHRHGEEDVAPGVGVRFTKLLPQHARALQAFAESRTPIFYDD
;
A
#
# COMPACT_ATOMS: atom_id res chain seq x y z
N MET A 1 -20.85 -13.28 27.80
CA MET A 1 -20.37 -11.88 27.65
C MET A 1 -19.07 -11.59 28.41
N THR A 2 -18.52 -12.53 29.19
CA THR A 2 -17.26 -12.34 29.95
C THR A 2 -15.99 -12.69 29.16
N ASN A 3 -16.08 -13.53 28.12
CA ASN A 3 -14.89 -14.04 27.41
C ASN A 3 -14.29 -13.04 26.39
N THR A 4 -15.13 -12.24 25.71
CA THR A 4 -14.68 -11.26 24.70
C THR A 4 -13.83 -10.15 25.32
N THR A 5 -14.24 -9.62 26.49
CA THR A 5 -13.54 -8.53 27.17
C THR A 5 -12.19 -8.97 27.73
N SER A 6 -12.10 -10.21 28.23
CA SER A 6 -10.84 -10.80 28.69
C SER A 6 -9.85 -11.02 27.53
N ARG A 7 -10.37 -11.36 26.34
CA ARG A 7 -9.56 -11.57 25.13
C ARG A 7 -9.04 -10.28 24.53
N GLU A 8 -9.89 -9.27 24.41
CA GLU A 8 -9.48 -7.94 23.94
C GLU A 8 -8.41 -7.34 24.86
N ALA A 9 -8.52 -7.55 26.17
CA ALA A 9 -7.49 -7.16 27.13
C ALA A 9 -6.15 -7.89 26.90
N ARG A 10 -6.17 -9.20 26.62
CA ARG A 10 -4.98 -10.00 26.29
C ARG A 10 -4.27 -9.48 25.03
N LEU A 11 -5.01 -9.25 23.94
CA LEU A 11 -4.44 -8.72 22.69
C LEU A 11 -3.90 -7.30 22.89
N HIS A 12 -4.62 -6.47 23.64
CA HIS A 12 -4.17 -5.12 23.96
C HIS A 12 -2.85 -5.12 24.75
N GLU A 13 -2.70 -6.01 25.74
CA GLU A 13 -1.46 -6.18 26.50
C GLU A 13 -0.29 -6.61 25.59
N GLN A 14 -0.51 -7.57 24.68
CA GLN A 14 0.49 -7.99 23.70
C GLN A 14 0.92 -6.83 22.77
N LEU A 15 -0.02 -6.01 22.32
CA LEU A 15 0.26 -4.83 21.51
C LEU A 15 1.10 -3.78 22.27
N LEU A 16 0.81 -3.59 23.56
CA LEU A 16 1.56 -2.65 24.40
C LEU A 16 2.99 -3.14 24.68
N ALA A 17 3.16 -4.45 24.89
CA ALA A 17 4.45 -5.09 25.12
C ALA A 17 5.37 -5.09 23.89
N ALA A 18 4.80 -5.02 22.68
CA ALA A 18 5.57 -4.98 21.44
C ALA A 18 6.30 -3.64 21.25
N SER A 19 7.63 -3.66 21.34
CA SER A 19 8.47 -2.47 21.13
C SER A 19 8.61 -2.15 19.64
N THR A 20 8.16 -0.96 19.23
CA THR A 20 8.16 -0.51 17.82
C THR A 20 9.55 -0.32 17.22
N ASP A 21 10.58 -0.08 18.03
CA ASP A 21 11.96 0.09 17.55
C ASP A 21 12.54 -1.17 16.88
N ARG A 22 11.88 -2.32 17.07
CA ARG A 22 12.28 -3.62 16.49
C ARG A 22 11.24 -4.20 15.53
N LEU A 23 10.10 -3.55 15.33
CA LEU A 23 9.04 -4.06 14.46
C LEU A 23 9.27 -3.55 13.04
N ALA A 24 9.31 -4.48 12.08
CA ALA A 24 9.32 -4.13 10.68
C ALA A 24 7.93 -3.57 10.29
N PRO A 25 7.88 -2.53 9.44
CA PRO A 25 6.63 -2.06 8.87
C PRO A 25 6.04 -3.13 7.94
N PRO A 26 4.73 -3.01 7.60
CA PRO A 26 4.11 -3.88 6.62
C PRO A 26 4.89 -3.90 5.30
N TYR A 27 5.11 -5.10 4.76
CA TYR A 27 5.74 -5.32 3.44
C TYR A 27 4.75 -5.70 2.34
N VAL A 28 3.47 -5.78 2.71
CA VAL A 28 2.30 -5.97 1.87
C VAL A 28 1.33 -4.85 2.23
N ASP A 29 0.44 -4.46 1.31
CA ASP A 29 -0.64 -3.54 1.65
C ASP A 29 -1.44 -4.11 2.86
N PRO A 30 -1.41 -3.42 4.01
CA PRO A 30 -2.06 -3.92 5.21
C PRO A 30 -3.59 -3.95 5.09
N ARG A 31 -4.19 -3.13 4.21
CA ARG A 31 -5.63 -3.13 3.94
C ARG A 31 -6.04 -4.39 3.19
N ALA A 32 -5.32 -4.72 2.11
CA ALA A 32 -5.59 -5.92 1.35
C ALA A 32 -5.37 -7.19 2.18
N ALA A 33 -4.26 -7.26 2.91
CA ALA A 33 -3.97 -8.38 3.81
C ALA A 33 -5.09 -8.56 4.86
N ALA A 34 -5.56 -7.47 5.48
CA ALA A 34 -6.67 -7.53 6.44
C ALA A 34 -7.96 -8.08 5.82
N LEU A 35 -8.32 -7.61 4.62
CA LEU A 35 -9.55 -8.03 3.93
C LEU A 35 -9.48 -9.50 3.50
N VAL A 36 -8.33 -9.96 3.03
CA VAL A 36 -8.10 -11.39 2.74
C VAL A 36 -8.21 -12.22 4.01
N ALA A 37 -7.59 -11.79 5.11
CA ALA A 37 -7.66 -12.50 6.38
C ALA A 37 -9.10 -12.66 6.88
N LEU A 38 -9.95 -11.63 6.70
CA LEU A 38 -11.37 -11.74 7.02
C LEU A 38 -12.07 -12.79 6.14
N GLY A 39 -11.79 -12.82 4.84
CA GLY A 39 -12.31 -13.86 3.94
C GLY A 39 -11.85 -15.27 4.33
N VAL A 40 -10.57 -15.43 4.70
CA VAL A 40 -10.00 -16.68 5.21
C VAL A 40 -10.72 -17.13 6.49
N VAL A 41 -10.93 -16.22 7.44
CA VAL A 41 -11.64 -16.54 8.68
C VAL A 41 -13.10 -16.92 8.41
N ASP A 42 -13.79 -16.20 7.51
CA ASP A 42 -15.17 -16.51 7.13
C ASP A 42 -15.26 -17.90 6.49
N PHE A 43 -14.33 -18.24 5.60
CA PHE A 43 -14.24 -19.59 5.01
C PHE A 43 -13.95 -20.66 6.06
N ALA A 44 -12.96 -20.46 6.92
CA ALA A 44 -12.63 -21.41 7.99
C ALA A 44 -13.81 -21.64 8.96
N LYS A 45 -14.67 -20.62 9.14
CA LYS A 45 -15.89 -20.69 9.94
C LYS A 45 -17.12 -21.19 9.18
N SER A 46 -17.04 -21.42 7.87
CA SER A 46 -18.11 -22.03 7.08
C SER A 46 -18.35 -23.50 7.48
N PRO A 47 -19.48 -24.13 7.09
CA PRO A 47 -19.70 -25.56 7.37
C PRO A 47 -18.59 -26.47 6.85
N GLU A 48 -18.07 -26.16 5.65
CA GLU A 48 -16.96 -26.88 5.02
C GLU A 48 -15.65 -26.70 5.80
N GLY A 49 -15.32 -25.45 6.15
CA GLY A 49 -14.16 -25.11 6.97
C GLY A 49 -14.18 -25.81 8.32
N ARG A 50 -15.31 -25.68 9.04
CA ARG A 50 -15.49 -26.24 10.38
C ARG A 50 -15.32 -27.75 10.41
N ALA A 51 -15.79 -28.47 9.39
CA ALA A 51 -15.63 -29.91 9.34
C ALA A 51 -14.14 -30.31 9.46
N ARG A 52 -13.26 -29.67 8.67
CA ARG A 52 -11.82 -29.95 8.67
C ARG A 52 -11.11 -29.41 9.91
N PHE A 53 -11.36 -28.17 10.31
CA PHE A 53 -10.72 -27.58 11.49
C PHE A 53 -11.14 -28.25 12.81
N SER A 54 -12.36 -28.82 12.88
CA SER A 54 -12.81 -29.55 14.07
C SER A 54 -12.06 -30.86 14.30
N GLU A 55 -11.59 -31.52 13.24
CA GLU A 55 -10.77 -32.74 13.34
C GLU A 55 -9.41 -32.42 13.97
N LEU A 56 -8.76 -31.32 13.57
CA LEU A 56 -7.51 -30.87 14.20
C LEU A 56 -7.71 -30.42 15.64
N GLN A 57 -8.83 -29.75 15.94
CA GLN A 57 -9.17 -29.36 17.30
C GLN A 57 -9.31 -30.59 18.20
N ALA A 58 -9.98 -31.65 17.72
CA ALA A 58 -10.13 -32.90 18.47
C ALA A 58 -8.77 -33.59 18.74
N LEU A 59 -7.79 -33.40 17.86
CA LEU A 59 -6.42 -33.89 18.01
C LEU A 59 -5.52 -32.97 18.87
N GLY A 60 -6.03 -31.82 19.32
CA GLY A 60 -5.26 -30.83 20.07
C GLY A 60 -4.21 -30.09 19.22
N ALA A 61 -4.28 -30.21 17.89
CA ALA A 61 -3.34 -29.60 16.95
C ALA A 61 -3.75 -28.18 16.51
N PHE A 62 -4.92 -27.70 16.95
CA PHE A 62 -5.47 -26.40 16.57
C PHE A 62 -6.29 -25.77 17.70
N ASP A 63 -5.96 -24.52 18.04
CA ASP A 63 -6.76 -23.69 18.93
C ASP A 63 -7.73 -22.82 18.11
N PRO A 64 -9.05 -23.02 18.20
CA PRO A 64 -10.02 -22.22 17.45
C PRO A 64 -10.01 -20.74 17.82
N GLU A 65 -9.46 -20.35 18.97
CA GLU A 65 -9.31 -18.92 19.34
C GLU A 65 -8.47 -18.15 18.32
N ILE A 66 -7.56 -18.82 17.60
CA ILE A 66 -6.69 -18.16 16.64
C ILE A 66 -7.46 -17.49 15.49
N LEU A 67 -8.57 -18.09 15.04
CA LEU A 67 -9.41 -17.52 13.98
C LEU A 67 -10.13 -16.26 14.46
N ASP A 68 -10.49 -16.23 15.74
CA ASP A 68 -11.09 -15.06 16.35
C ASP A 68 -10.07 -13.94 16.57
N ASP A 69 -8.87 -14.28 17.06
CA ASP A 69 -7.77 -13.33 17.24
C ASP A 69 -7.35 -12.73 15.88
N LEU A 70 -7.24 -13.55 14.83
CA LEU A 70 -6.95 -13.09 13.47
C LEU A 70 -8.02 -12.12 12.95
N ALA A 71 -9.30 -12.42 13.14
CA ALA A 71 -10.37 -11.50 12.74
C ALA A 71 -10.35 -10.18 13.51
N GLN A 72 -10.04 -10.21 14.81
CA GLN A 72 -9.91 -9.00 15.62
C GLN A 72 -8.70 -8.16 15.20
N LEU A 73 -7.56 -8.80 14.93
CA LEU A 73 -6.36 -8.12 14.44
C LEU A 73 -6.58 -7.52 13.04
N ALA A 74 -7.24 -8.24 12.13
CA ALA A 74 -7.60 -7.71 10.81
C ALA A 74 -8.52 -6.48 10.91
N GLN A 75 -9.53 -6.50 11.78
CA GLN A 75 -10.39 -5.35 12.02
C GLN A 75 -9.65 -4.19 12.70
N ALA A 76 -8.76 -4.48 13.65
CA ALA A 76 -7.91 -3.47 14.27
C ALA A 76 -6.99 -2.82 13.24
N LEU A 77 -6.42 -3.60 12.32
CA LEU A 77 -5.57 -3.12 11.24
C LEU A 77 -6.33 -2.14 10.34
N LEU A 78 -7.56 -2.49 9.92
CA LEU A 78 -8.41 -1.58 9.13
C LEU A 78 -8.72 -0.27 9.86
N ARG A 79 -9.03 -0.32 11.16
CA ARG A 79 -9.29 0.90 11.96
C ARG A 79 -8.04 1.77 12.14
N VAL A 80 -6.89 1.15 12.32
CA VAL A 80 -5.61 1.89 12.41
C VAL A 80 -5.30 2.56 11.08
N LEU A 81 -5.57 1.89 9.95
CA LEU A 81 -5.42 2.48 8.62
C LEU A 81 -6.39 3.64 8.39
N GLU A 82 -7.65 3.51 8.82
CA GLU A 82 -8.59 4.65 8.81
C GLU A 82 -8.04 5.81 9.64
N ALA A 83 -7.54 5.56 10.85
CA ALA A 83 -6.92 6.60 11.68
C ALA A 83 -5.67 7.22 11.04
N PHE A 84 -4.89 6.43 10.30
CA PHE A 84 -3.72 6.87 9.56
C PHE A 84 -4.09 7.77 8.37
N ASP A 85 -5.15 7.42 7.63
CA ASP A 85 -5.63 8.19 6.47
C ASP A 85 -6.12 9.58 6.89
N VAL A 86 -6.85 9.66 8.01
CA VAL A 86 -7.44 10.91 8.49
C VAL A 86 -6.49 11.76 9.33
N ALA A 87 -5.31 11.24 9.69
CA ALA A 87 -4.38 11.91 10.56
C ALA A 87 -3.85 13.19 9.89
N PRO A 88 -3.80 14.34 10.60
CA PRO A 88 -3.29 15.58 10.04
C PRO A 88 -1.86 15.40 9.52
N ARG A 89 -1.63 15.82 8.27
CA ARG A 89 -0.30 15.80 7.63
C ARG A 89 0.33 17.17 7.71
N ASP A 90 1.66 17.19 7.83
CA ASP A 90 2.41 18.43 7.65
C ASP A 90 2.38 18.80 6.16
N PRO A 91 2.09 20.07 5.81
CA PRO A 91 1.98 20.48 4.41
C PRO A 91 3.34 20.54 3.69
N ARG A 92 4.47 20.45 4.41
CA ARG A 92 5.79 20.46 3.80
C ARG A 92 6.02 19.16 3.02
N PRO A 93 6.50 19.24 1.77
CA PRO A 93 6.78 18.05 0.98
C PRO A 93 7.89 17.23 1.65
N VAL A 94 7.68 15.92 1.70
CA VAL A 94 8.70 14.96 2.08
C VAL A 94 9.67 14.81 0.91
N THR A 95 10.93 15.21 1.10
CA THR A 95 11.96 15.09 0.08
C THR A 95 13.08 14.16 0.55
N VAL A 96 13.37 13.13 -0.23
CA VAL A 96 14.53 12.27 -0.02
C VAL A 96 15.72 12.88 -0.77
N PRO A 97 16.89 13.07 -0.13
CA PRO A 97 18.10 13.51 -0.79
C PRO A 97 18.46 12.57 -1.94
N GLN A 98 18.80 13.12 -3.11
CA GLN A 98 19.13 12.34 -4.30
C GLN A 98 20.25 11.32 -4.03
N GLU A 99 21.30 11.72 -3.31
CA GLU A 99 22.40 10.83 -2.92
C GLU A 99 21.92 9.61 -2.12
N LEU A 100 20.92 9.79 -1.25
CA LEU A 100 20.36 8.71 -0.44
C LEU A 100 19.46 7.79 -1.28
N ASP A 101 18.65 8.35 -2.18
CA ASP A 101 17.82 7.55 -3.12
C ASP A 101 18.73 6.70 -4.03
N ASP A 102 19.79 7.29 -4.59
CA ASP A 102 20.78 6.60 -5.42
C ASP A 102 21.49 5.48 -4.63
N GLU A 103 21.93 5.76 -3.40
CA GLU A 103 22.55 4.76 -2.50
C GLU A 103 21.60 3.59 -2.23
N CYS A 104 20.32 3.87 -1.96
CA CYS A 104 19.28 2.88 -1.70
C CYS A 104 18.99 2.02 -2.94
N ARG A 105 18.87 2.63 -4.12
CA ARG A 105 18.63 1.90 -5.39
C ARG A 105 19.81 1.04 -5.77
N ALA A 106 21.03 1.54 -5.63
CA ALA A 106 22.25 0.76 -5.85
C ALA A 106 22.32 -0.44 -4.91
N ARG A 107 22.00 -0.25 -3.61
CA ARG A 107 21.96 -1.34 -2.63
C ARG A 107 20.92 -2.40 -2.99
N ARG A 108 19.71 -1.98 -3.37
CA ARG A 108 18.65 -2.88 -3.84
C ARG A 108 19.12 -3.70 -5.05
N GLY A 109 19.69 -3.05 -6.07
CA GLY A 109 20.21 -3.71 -7.26
C GLY A 109 21.25 -4.78 -6.94
N ARG A 110 22.21 -4.47 -6.06
CA ARG A 110 23.24 -5.41 -5.61
C ARG A 110 22.66 -6.64 -4.91
N LEU A 111 21.69 -6.44 -4.02
CA LEU A 111 21.02 -7.53 -3.30
C LEU A 111 20.20 -8.43 -4.23
N VAL A 112 19.47 -7.82 -5.18
CA VAL A 112 18.71 -8.56 -6.19
C VAL A 112 19.64 -9.42 -7.06
N ALA A 113 20.78 -8.88 -7.49
CA ALA A 113 21.77 -9.63 -8.26
C ALA A 113 22.31 -10.83 -7.45
N LEU A 114 22.76 -10.59 -6.22
CA LEU A 114 23.28 -11.63 -5.32
C LEU A 114 22.26 -12.77 -5.08
N LEU A 115 21.02 -12.41 -4.77
CA LEU A 115 19.97 -13.40 -4.54
C LEU A 115 19.55 -14.12 -5.84
N SER A 116 19.64 -13.46 -6.99
CA SER A 116 19.29 -14.07 -8.30
C SER A 116 20.28 -15.17 -8.67
N GLU A 117 21.55 -15.03 -8.34
CA GLU A 117 22.56 -16.09 -8.51
C GLU A 117 22.23 -17.33 -7.65
N ARG A 118 21.61 -17.12 -6.48
CA ARG A 118 21.21 -18.20 -5.56
C ARG A 118 19.87 -18.83 -5.92
N ALA A 119 18.98 -18.10 -6.59
CA ALA A 119 17.60 -18.50 -6.87
C ALA A 119 17.43 -19.93 -7.44
N PRO A 120 18.26 -20.42 -8.38
CA PRO A 120 18.13 -21.79 -8.92
C PRO A 120 18.29 -22.90 -7.87
N PHE A 121 18.91 -22.61 -6.73
CA PHE A 121 19.20 -23.56 -5.67
C PHE A 121 18.33 -23.35 -4.42
N ALA A 122 17.47 -22.34 -4.44
CA ALA A 122 16.62 -21.97 -3.31
C ALA A 122 15.25 -21.47 -3.83
N PRO A 123 14.25 -22.36 -4.00
CA PRO A 123 12.94 -21.99 -4.55
C PRO A 123 12.27 -20.83 -3.80
N GLY A 124 12.47 -20.75 -2.49
CA GLY A 124 11.98 -19.63 -1.66
C GLY A 124 12.60 -18.28 -2.04
N VAL A 125 13.85 -18.25 -2.52
CA VAL A 125 14.52 -17.03 -2.97
C VAL A 125 13.97 -16.55 -4.30
N GLU A 126 13.69 -17.45 -5.24
CA GLU A 126 13.11 -17.05 -6.53
C GLU A 126 11.71 -16.45 -6.35
N ALA A 127 10.85 -17.09 -5.56
CA ALA A 127 9.54 -16.56 -5.19
C ALA A 127 9.69 -15.19 -4.48
N ALA A 128 10.69 -15.06 -3.61
CA ALA A 128 10.98 -13.80 -2.93
C ALA A 128 11.44 -12.67 -3.85
N LEU A 129 12.29 -12.97 -4.84
CA LEU A 129 12.74 -11.98 -5.79
C LEU A 129 11.64 -11.49 -6.72
N ARG A 130 10.68 -12.36 -7.07
CA ARG A 130 9.49 -11.92 -7.82
C ARG A 130 8.72 -10.84 -7.06
N ARG A 131 8.73 -10.88 -5.70
CA ARG A 131 8.08 -9.86 -4.88
C ARG A 131 8.72 -8.47 -5.04
N VAL A 132 10.04 -8.40 -5.04
CA VAL A 132 10.79 -7.15 -4.92
C VAL A 132 10.89 -6.37 -6.25
N LYS A 133 10.61 -7.00 -7.40
CA LYS A 133 10.95 -6.46 -8.73
C LYS A 133 10.19 -5.18 -9.16
N LEU A 134 9.15 -4.77 -8.46
CA LEU A 134 8.20 -3.73 -8.90
C LEU A 134 8.16 -2.53 -7.93
N ALA A 135 9.31 -1.94 -7.62
CA ALA A 135 9.41 -0.83 -6.68
C ALA A 135 8.92 0.49 -7.29
N TYR A 136 7.94 1.15 -6.66
CA TYR A 136 7.47 2.48 -7.01
C TYR A 136 7.78 3.46 -5.87
N GLY A 137 8.78 4.33 -6.07
CA GLY A 137 9.11 5.40 -5.15
C GLY A 137 9.93 4.99 -3.90
N PRO A 138 10.21 5.94 -2.99
CA PRO A 138 11.13 5.72 -1.88
C PRO A 138 10.56 4.88 -0.72
N VAL A 139 9.23 4.86 -0.54
CA VAL A 139 8.57 4.02 0.47
C VAL A 139 8.75 2.53 0.14
N ASP A 140 8.41 2.14 -1.09
CA ASP A 140 8.61 0.77 -1.59
C ASP A 140 10.08 0.35 -1.53
N LEU A 141 10.99 1.30 -1.82
CA LEU A 141 12.43 1.05 -1.76
C LEU A 141 12.90 0.71 -0.34
N ALA A 142 12.39 1.38 0.70
CA ALA A 142 12.74 1.06 2.09
C ALA A 142 12.25 -0.33 2.51
N VAL A 143 11.02 -0.68 2.11
CA VAL A 143 10.42 -2.01 2.33
C VAL A 143 11.23 -3.10 1.63
N ASP A 144 11.56 -2.89 0.35
CA ASP A 144 12.37 -3.81 -0.45
C ASP A 144 13.73 -4.08 0.19
N LEU A 145 14.43 -3.04 0.64
CA LEU A 145 15.74 -3.17 1.28
C LEU A 145 15.66 -4.04 2.53
N ARG A 146 14.61 -3.89 3.35
CA ARG A 146 14.40 -4.75 4.53
C ARG A 146 14.12 -6.19 4.16
N ALA A 147 13.22 -6.41 3.19
CA ALA A 147 12.87 -7.74 2.72
C ALA A 147 14.10 -8.46 2.15
N LEU A 148 14.88 -7.79 1.30
CA LEU A 148 16.12 -8.31 0.73
C LEU A 148 17.19 -8.60 1.78
N ALA A 149 17.36 -7.72 2.77
CA ALA A 149 18.29 -7.95 3.88
C ALA A 149 17.92 -9.21 4.67
N ALA A 150 16.64 -9.40 4.98
CA ALA A 150 16.16 -10.60 5.66
C ALA A 150 16.37 -11.87 4.83
N LEU A 151 16.21 -11.80 3.50
CA LEU A 151 16.47 -12.94 2.62
C LEU A 151 17.95 -13.30 2.56
N VAL A 152 18.84 -12.30 2.46
CA VAL A 152 20.29 -12.54 2.49
C VAL A 152 20.73 -13.18 3.80
N GLU A 153 20.20 -12.70 4.93
CA GLU A 153 20.48 -13.27 6.25
C GLU A 153 19.98 -14.72 6.38
N ARG A 154 18.72 -14.99 6.01
CA ARG A 154 18.12 -16.34 6.05
C ARG A 154 18.82 -17.36 5.15
N ASN A 155 19.50 -16.90 4.10
CA ASN A 155 20.23 -17.76 3.16
C ASN A 155 21.75 -17.73 3.39
N GLU A 156 22.21 -17.09 4.47
CA GLU A 156 23.62 -17.03 4.88
C GLU A 156 24.57 -16.55 3.77
N LEU A 157 24.11 -15.62 2.92
CA LEU A 157 24.85 -15.20 1.72
C LEU A 157 25.94 -14.16 2.01
N ASP A 158 25.73 -13.31 3.01
CA ASP A 158 26.70 -12.31 3.47
C ASP A 158 26.42 -11.92 4.93
N ALA A 159 27.45 -11.90 5.77
CA ALA A 159 27.30 -11.65 7.21
C ALA A 159 27.10 -10.16 7.56
N THR A 160 27.55 -9.23 6.70
CA THR A 160 27.59 -7.79 6.99
C THR A 160 26.57 -7.00 6.18
N LEU A 161 26.26 -7.47 4.96
CA LEU A 161 25.35 -6.80 4.06
C LEU A 161 23.93 -6.59 4.64
N PRO A 162 23.33 -7.52 5.42
CA PRO A 162 22.01 -7.34 5.99
C PRO A 162 21.92 -6.17 6.97
N SER A 163 22.88 -6.04 7.90
CA SER A 163 22.88 -4.95 8.90
C SER A 163 23.01 -3.58 8.24
N ASP A 164 23.94 -3.47 7.28
CA ASP A 164 24.17 -2.22 6.54
C ASP A 164 22.95 -1.81 5.72
N THR A 165 22.29 -2.80 5.10
CA THR A 165 21.08 -2.57 4.31
C THR A 165 19.92 -2.10 5.18
N ARG A 166 19.74 -2.68 6.38
CA ARG A 166 18.72 -2.24 7.34
C ARG A 166 19.01 -0.82 7.85
N ALA A 167 20.28 -0.49 8.08
CA ALA A 167 20.68 0.87 8.46
C ALA A 167 20.38 1.88 7.35
N LEU A 168 20.61 1.50 6.09
CA LEU A 168 20.28 2.33 4.93
C LEU A 168 18.76 2.53 4.77
N ALA A 169 17.96 1.47 4.89
CA ALA A 169 16.50 1.56 4.89
C ALA A 169 15.98 2.48 6.01
N ARG A 170 16.58 2.39 7.21
CA ARG A 170 16.25 3.27 8.35
C ARG A 170 16.53 4.75 8.03
N ARG A 171 17.68 5.07 7.44
CA ARG A 171 18.00 6.45 7.01
C ARG A 171 16.99 6.99 6.01
N LEU A 172 16.54 6.15 5.07
CA LEU A 172 15.52 6.52 4.09
C LEU A 172 14.18 6.82 4.78
N GLU A 173 13.75 5.96 5.69
CA GLU A 173 12.51 6.13 6.44
C GLU A 173 12.52 7.35 7.36
N GLU A 174 13.65 7.65 8.00
CA GLU A 174 13.80 8.86 8.80
C GLU A 174 13.52 10.14 8.00
N HIS A 175 13.79 10.13 6.69
CA HIS A 175 13.40 11.22 5.79
C HIS A 175 11.91 11.18 5.48
N LEU A 176 11.37 9.99 5.23
CA LEU A 176 9.96 9.80 4.88
C LEU A 176 9.00 10.21 6.00
N ILE A 177 9.40 10.01 7.26
CA ILE A 177 8.55 10.29 8.43
C ILE A 177 8.94 11.60 9.14
N ARG A 178 9.87 12.38 8.56
CA ARG A 178 10.48 13.54 9.21
C ARG A 178 9.46 14.58 9.69
N PHE A 179 8.40 14.73 8.91
CA PHE A 179 7.32 15.68 9.18
C PHE A 179 6.05 15.00 9.72
N ASP A 180 6.13 13.75 10.16
CA ASP A 180 4.99 13.10 10.82
C ASP A 180 4.54 13.96 12.01
N THR A 181 3.25 14.28 12.03
CA THR A 181 2.61 14.88 13.20
C THR A 181 2.61 13.88 14.36
N PRO A 182 2.42 14.32 15.62
CA PRO A 182 2.28 13.39 16.75
C PRO A 182 1.24 12.30 16.50
N SER A 183 0.10 12.65 15.90
CA SER A 183 -0.97 11.71 15.53
C SER A 183 -0.54 10.71 14.46
N LEU A 184 0.19 11.13 13.43
CA LEU A 184 0.73 10.21 12.41
C LEU A 184 1.76 9.25 13.01
N ARG A 185 2.63 9.73 13.89
CA ARG A 185 3.60 8.86 14.59
C ARG A 185 2.89 7.82 15.46
N GLU A 186 1.83 8.22 16.16
CA GLU A 186 1.02 7.30 16.96
C GLU A 186 0.32 6.26 16.08
N ALA A 187 -0.31 6.68 14.98
CA ALA A 187 -0.96 5.79 14.03
C ALA A 187 0.03 4.81 13.37
N ARG A 188 1.22 5.27 12.99
CA ARG A 188 2.30 4.42 12.45
C ARG A 188 2.80 3.40 13.47
N SER A 189 3.01 3.83 14.71
CA SER A 189 3.38 2.96 15.82
C SER A 189 2.34 1.87 16.07
N ALA A 190 1.06 2.24 16.09
CA ALA A 190 -0.05 1.30 16.19
C ALA A 190 -0.07 0.33 15.00
N LEU A 191 0.15 0.83 13.78
CA LEU A 191 0.18 0.02 12.56
C LEU A 191 1.25 -1.08 12.65
N CYS A 192 2.48 -0.72 13.02
CA CYS A 192 3.57 -1.71 13.16
C CYS A 192 3.27 -2.76 14.24
N ARG A 193 2.69 -2.36 15.38
CA ARG A 193 2.33 -3.30 16.46
C ARG A 193 1.25 -4.28 16.03
N VAL A 194 0.17 -3.77 15.44
CA VAL A 194 -0.94 -4.60 14.96
C VAL A 194 -0.47 -5.51 13.83
N TRP A 195 0.32 -4.98 12.88
CA TRP A 195 0.89 -5.76 11.79
C TRP A 195 1.71 -6.95 12.29
N ALA A 196 2.60 -6.74 13.26
CA ALA A 196 3.46 -7.82 13.75
C ALA A 196 2.68 -9.00 14.35
N LEU A 197 1.64 -8.71 15.13
CA LEU A 197 0.76 -9.76 15.68
C LEU A 197 -0.12 -10.37 14.57
N PHE A 198 -0.66 -9.53 13.69
CA PHE A 198 -1.47 -9.96 12.55
C PHE A 198 -0.71 -10.93 11.65
N GLU A 199 0.53 -10.60 11.27
CA GLU A 199 1.37 -11.41 10.40
C GLU A 199 1.58 -12.81 10.99
N SER A 200 1.96 -12.89 12.27
CA SER A 200 2.17 -14.16 12.96
C SER A 200 0.90 -15.02 12.94
N LYS A 201 -0.26 -14.43 13.24
CA LYS A 201 -1.53 -15.17 13.28
C LYS A 201 -2.05 -15.54 11.90
N TYR A 202 -1.83 -14.68 10.91
CA TYR A 202 -2.20 -14.96 9.53
C TYR A 202 -1.38 -16.14 8.97
N GLN A 203 -0.06 -16.14 9.18
CA GLN A 203 0.82 -17.22 8.72
C GLN A 203 0.41 -18.56 9.32
N GLU A 204 0.19 -18.60 10.64
CA GLU A 204 -0.23 -19.80 11.37
C GLU A 204 -1.56 -20.38 10.80
N VAL A 205 -2.58 -19.54 10.61
CA VAL A 205 -3.87 -19.98 10.03
C VAL A 205 -3.72 -20.42 8.57
N ALA A 206 -2.98 -19.64 7.77
CA ALA A 206 -2.86 -19.91 6.34
C ALA A 206 -2.02 -21.17 6.07
N GLU A 207 -0.98 -21.45 6.85
CA GLU A 207 -0.20 -22.69 6.77
C GLU A 207 -1.06 -23.91 7.07
N LEU A 208 -1.77 -23.91 8.21
CA LEU A 208 -2.69 -25.00 8.56
C LEU A 208 -3.80 -25.19 7.52
N GLY A 209 -4.37 -24.10 7.02
CA GLY A 209 -5.36 -24.16 5.95
C GLY A 209 -4.82 -24.82 4.68
N ARG A 210 -3.60 -24.48 4.25
CA ARG A 210 -2.98 -25.12 3.07
C ARG A 210 -2.69 -26.61 3.29
N GLU A 211 -2.41 -27.04 4.52
CA GLU A 211 -2.24 -28.46 4.83
C GLU A 211 -3.57 -29.23 4.80
N LEU A 212 -4.65 -28.61 5.27
CA LEU A 212 -5.98 -29.22 5.35
C LEU A 212 -6.71 -29.31 4.00
N PHE A 213 -6.47 -28.34 3.12
CA PHE A 213 -7.20 -28.19 1.86
C PHE A 213 -6.25 -28.44 0.68
N SER A 214 -6.29 -29.66 0.13
CA SER A 214 -5.36 -30.11 -0.92
C SER A 214 -5.71 -29.58 -2.32
N ASP A 215 -6.97 -29.21 -2.54
CA ASP A 215 -7.46 -28.66 -3.81
C ASP A 215 -7.33 -27.13 -3.78
N GLU A 216 -6.41 -26.60 -4.60
CA GLU A 216 -6.07 -25.15 -4.69
C GLU A 216 -5.82 -24.45 -3.34
N PRO A 217 -4.90 -24.96 -2.49
CA PRO A 217 -4.61 -24.44 -1.15
C PRO A 217 -4.30 -22.94 -1.13
N GLU A 218 -3.48 -22.47 -2.08
CA GLU A 218 -3.09 -21.05 -2.15
C GLU A 218 -4.21 -20.13 -2.64
N ALA A 219 -5.22 -20.67 -3.31
CA ALA A 219 -6.38 -19.88 -3.72
C ALA A 219 -7.26 -19.55 -2.50
N VAL A 220 -7.41 -20.51 -1.57
CA VAL A 220 -8.23 -20.35 -0.37
C VAL A 220 -7.45 -19.71 0.78
N PHE A 221 -6.20 -20.10 0.96
CA PHE A 221 -5.30 -19.64 2.03
C PHE A 221 -4.02 -19.05 1.41
N PRO A 222 -4.12 -17.89 0.73
CA PRO A 222 -2.97 -17.28 0.06
C PRO A 222 -1.89 -16.89 1.06
N THR A 223 -0.64 -16.95 0.63
CA THR A 223 0.47 -16.35 1.38
C THR A 223 0.38 -14.82 1.31
N LEU A 224 0.91 -14.11 2.30
CA LEU A 224 1.07 -12.65 2.21
C LEU A 224 1.85 -12.24 0.95
N ASP A 225 2.77 -13.11 0.51
CA ASP A 225 3.54 -12.96 -0.71
C ASP A 225 2.70 -13.04 -1.98
N ALA A 226 1.75 -13.98 -2.03
CA ALA A 226 0.80 -14.09 -3.13
C ALA A 226 -0.10 -12.85 -3.21
N ILE A 227 -0.58 -12.37 -2.06
CA ILE A 227 -1.36 -11.12 -1.96
C ILE A 227 -0.54 -9.97 -2.56
N ALA A 228 0.68 -9.74 -2.08
CA ALA A 228 1.53 -8.66 -2.57
C ALA A 228 1.90 -8.80 -4.06
N SER A 229 2.06 -10.03 -4.55
CA SER A 229 2.34 -10.31 -5.96
C SER A 229 1.19 -9.92 -6.87
N ILE A 230 -0.06 -10.21 -6.48
CA ILE A 230 -1.27 -9.83 -7.21
C ILE A 230 -1.35 -8.30 -7.31
N GLU A 231 -1.11 -7.60 -6.21
CA GLU A 231 -1.14 -6.13 -6.17
C GLU A 231 -0.11 -5.50 -7.09
N ARG A 232 1.15 -5.95 -7.00
CA ARG A 232 2.22 -5.40 -7.83
C ARG A 232 2.02 -5.73 -9.31
N SER A 233 1.54 -6.94 -9.63
CA SER A 233 1.23 -7.33 -11.01
C SER A 233 0.11 -6.47 -11.59
N ALA A 234 -0.93 -6.17 -10.82
CA ALA A 234 -2.00 -5.27 -11.23
C ALA A 234 -1.52 -3.82 -11.43
N ARG A 235 -0.53 -3.36 -10.65
CA ARG A 235 0.13 -2.06 -10.86
C ARG A 235 0.99 -2.03 -12.14
N GLY A 236 1.56 -3.17 -12.56
CA GLY A 236 2.46 -3.28 -13.72
C GLY A 236 1.79 -3.66 -15.05
N SER A 237 0.58 -4.23 -15.07
CA SER A 237 -0.07 -4.79 -16.27
C SER A 237 -1.06 -3.86 -16.99
N SER A 238 -1.12 -2.57 -16.63
CA SER A 238 -1.92 -1.50 -17.25
C SER A 238 -3.38 -1.34 -16.73
N SER A 239 -3.83 -0.08 -16.65
CA SER A 239 -5.23 0.40 -16.77
C SER A 239 -6.36 -0.32 -15.98
N SER A 240 -6.09 -0.98 -14.83
CA SER A 240 -7.15 -1.63 -14.04
C SER A 240 -7.73 -0.72 -12.95
N HIS A 241 -9.05 -0.56 -12.97
CA HIS A 241 -9.86 0.41 -12.22
C HIS A 241 -10.22 -0.04 -10.78
N ALA A 242 -9.49 -0.99 -10.20
CA ALA A 242 -9.89 -1.67 -8.96
C ALA A 242 -8.89 -1.46 -7.83
N PRO A 243 -9.33 -1.15 -6.60
CA PRO A 243 -8.46 -1.10 -5.42
C PRO A 243 -7.66 -2.40 -5.28
N ALA A 244 -6.42 -2.33 -4.79
CA ALA A 244 -5.56 -3.50 -4.58
C ALA A 244 -6.28 -4.60 -3.79
N ALA A 245 -7.02 -4.22 -2.75
CA ALA A 245 -7.92 -5.09 -2.00
C ALA A 245 -9.01 -5.76 -2.85
N LEU A 246 -9.61 -5.04 -3.80
CA LEU A 246 -10.68 -5.52 -4.66
C LEU A 246 -10.14 -6.50 -5.72
N LEU A 247 -8.92 -6.25 -6.23
CA LEU A 247 -8.21 -7.15 -7.15
C LEU A 247 -7.83 -8.45 -6.46
N VAL A 248 -7.32 -8.37 -5.24
CA VAL A 248 -7.00 -9.56 -4.44
C VAL A 248 -8.28 -10.33 -4.11
N GLN A 249 -9.37 -9.66 -3.72
CA GLN A 249 -10.67 -10.29 -3.49
C GLN A 249 -11.25 -10.93 -4.77
N GLN A 250 -11.03 -10.31 -5.93
CA GLN A 250 -11.43 -10.83 -7.25
C GLN A 250 -10.47 -11.88 -7.83
N ALA A 251 -9.35 -12.17 -7.18
CA ALA A 251 -8.45 -13.28 -7.53
C ALA A 251 -8.73 -14.54 -6.69
N MET A 252 -9.42 -14.41 -5.55
CA MET A 252 -9.80 -15.53 -4.67
C MET A 252 -10.92 -16.40 -5.28
N PRO A 253 -11.01 -17.70 -4.97
CA PRO A 253 -12.09 -18.57 -5.44
C PRO A 253 -13.46 -18.14 -4.87
N ALA A 254 -14.53 -18.42 -5.63
CA ALA A 254 -15.89 -17.95 -5.30
C ALA A 254 -16.41 -18.44 -3.92
N SER A 255 -15.90 -19.59 -3.44
CA SER A 255 -16.13 -20.14 -2.12
C SER A 255 -15.69 -19.22 -0.97
N VAL A 256 -14.64 -18.43 -1.18
CA VAL A 256 -14.12 -17.43 -0.22
C VAL A 256 -14.82 -16.07 -0.39
N ARG A 257 -15.17 -15.69 -1.64
CA ARG A 257 -15.83 -14.40 -1.93
C ARG A 257 -17.22 -14.28 -1.30
N ASN A 258 -17.99 -15.37 -1.25
CA ASN A 258 -19.38 -15.34 -0.80
C ASN A 258 -19.53 -15.14 0.73
N GLY A 259 -18.47 -15.30 1.52
CA GLY A 259 -18.48 -15.04 2.98
C GLY A 259 -18.49 -13.55 3.35
N VAL A 260 -17.92 -12.69 2.50
CA VAL A 260 -17.64 -11.26 2.81
C VAL A 260 -18.86 -10.34 2.58
N SER A 261 -19.99 -10.88 2.11
CA SER A 261 -21.12 -10.08 1.61
C SER A 261 -22.01 -9.37 2.66
N SER A 262 -21.58 -9.17 3.91
CA SER A 262 -22.48 -8.60 4.95
C SER A 262 -22.06 -7.33 5.69
N ARG A 263 -20.94 -6.67 5.35
CA ARG A 263 -20.60 -5.36 5.96
C ARG A 263 -20.17 -4.32 4.94
N ARG A 264 -21.16 -3.56 4.44
CA ARG A 264 -20.97 -2.27 3.79
C ARG A 264 -20.22 -1.33 4.76
N THR A 265 -18.97 -1.01 4.47
CA THR A 265 -18.29 0.16 5.04
C THR A 265 -19.05 1.42 4.61
N ARG A 266 -19.47 2.21 5.59
CA ARG A 266 -20.26 3.42 5.39
C ARG A 266 -19.28 4.58 5.20
N ALA A 267 -19.24 5.16 4.00
CA ALA A 267 -18.40 6.31 3.68
C ALA A 267 -18.66 7.48 4.66
N VAL A 268 -17.60 7.97 5.29
CA VAL A 268 -17.61 9.14 6.18
C VAL A 268 -16.99 10.31 5.42
N ARG A 269 -17.66 11.46 5.39
CA ARG A 269 -17.21 12.70 4.72
C ARG A 269 -16.16 13.42 5.57
N HIS A 270 -15.09 13.92 4.95
CA HIS A 270 -14.08 14.77 5.60
C HIS A 270 -14.34 16.28 5.40
N PRO A 271 -13.93 17.13 6.36
CA PRO A 271 -13.93 18.57 6.20
C PRO A 271 -12.69 19.05 5.43
N ILE A 272 -12.91 19.91 4.44
CA ILE A 272 -11.88 20.57 3.62
C ILE A 272 -11.16 21.63 4.47
N VAL A 273 -9.82 21.61 4.49
CA VAL A 273 -8.97 22.63 5.14
C VAL A 273 -8.49 23.63 4.08
N ASP A 274 -8.81 24.91 4.28
CA ASP A 274 -8.50 26.04 3.40
C ASP A 274 -7.05 26.51 3.65
N GLN A 275 -6.18 26.54 2.62
CA GLN A 275 -4.84 27.13 2.70
C GLN A 275 -4.61 28.12 1.55
N THR A 276 -4.25 29.36 1.89
CA THR A 276 -3.99 30.45 0.94
C THR A 276 -2.53 30.43 0.47
N PRO A 277 -2.22 30.40 -0.85
CA PRO A 277 -0.84 30.43 -1.37
C PRO A 277 -0.16 31.82 -1.28
N LEU A 278 1.18 31.82 -1.11
CA LEU A 278 2.02 33.02 -0.88
C LEU A 278 2.58 33.67 -2.17
N ALA A 279 2.30 33.14 -3.36
CA ALA A 279 2.78 33.64 -4.67
C ALA A 279 1.66 33.62 -5.74
N PRO A 280 1.69 34.49 -6.77
CA PRO A 280 0.68 34.47 -7.82
C PRO A 280 0.76 33.17 -8.64
N PRO A 281 -0.38 32.51 -8.95
CA PRO A 281 -0.38 31.26 -9.70
C PRO A 281 0.17 31.43 -11.13
N LEU A 282 0.90 30.44 -11.63
CA LEU A 282 1.29 30.38 -13.04
C LEU A 282 0.19 29.70 -13.88
N PRO A 283 -0.21 30.28 -15.02
CA PRO A 283 -1.20 29.65 -15.90
C PRO A 283 -0.61 28.44 -16.62
N ALA A 284 -1.34 27.33 -16.70
CA ALA A 284 -0.99 26.17 -17.51
C ALA A 284 -2.22 25.49 -18.11
N GLU A 285 -2.11 24.98 -19.34
CA GLU A 285 -3.16 24.21 -20.01
C GLU A 285 -2.78 22.73 -20.02
N VAL A 286 -3.73 21.86 -19.67
CA VAL A 286 -3.51 20.42 -19.61
C VAL A 286 -4.57 19.70 -20.43
N HIS A 287 -4.13 18.92 -21.42
CA HIS A 287 -5.01 18.10 -22.24
C HIS A 287 -5.17 16.70 -21.66
N LEU A 288 -6.41 16.35 -21.37
CA LEU A 288 -6.83 15.08 -20.79
C LEU A 288 -7.63 14.31 -21.85
N ASP A 289 -6.93 13.52 -22.66
CA ASP A 289 -7.49 12.62 -23.67
C ASP A 289 -7.04 11.16 -23.42
N HIS A 290 -7.54 10.17 -24.16
CA HIS A 290 -7.16 8.77 -23.89
C HIS A 290 -5.72 8.40 -24.30
N ALA A 291 -5.04 9.25 -25.08
CA ALA A 291 -3.70 9.04 -25.63
C ALA A 291 -2.65 10.04 -25.12
N SER A 292 -3.03 11.03 -24.29
CA SER A 292 -2.15 12.09 -23.83
C SER A 292 -1.24 11.61 -22.71
N ASP A 293 -0.04 12.18 -22.62
CA ASP A 293 0.90 11.81 -21.55
C ASP A 293 0.51 12.38 -20.16
N SER A 294 -0.35 13.41 -20.14
CA SER A 294 -0.93 14.00 -18.92
C SER A 294 -2.16 13.21 -18.47
N ASN A 295 -2.38 13.04 -17.17
CA ASN A 295 -3.52 12.28 -16.65
C ASN A 295 -3.98 12.81 -15.29
N LEU A 296 -5.14 12.41 -14.78
CA LEU A 296 -5.48 12.62 -13.37
C LEU A 296 -4.58 11.77 -12.48
N TRP A 297 -4.41 12.15 -11.22
CA TRP A 297 -3.82 11.28 -10.20
C TRP A 297 -4.65 11.29 -8.93
N LEU A 298 -4.67 10.16 -8.24
CA LEU A 298 -5.35 9.97 -6.97
C LEU A 298 -4.34 9.48 -5.93
N GLY A 299 -4.50 9.94 -4.69
CA GLY A 299 -3.83 9.33 -3.54
C GLY A 299 -4.55 8.06 -3.11
N PHE A 300 -4.46 7.71 -1.82
CA PHE A 300 -5.17 6.55 -1.24
C PHE A 300 -6.70 6.67 -1.24
N SER A 301 -7.27 7.84 -1.53
CA SER A 301 -8.71 8.02 -1.64
C SER A 301 -9.21 7.84 -3.08
N GLU A 302 -10.43 7.34 -3.23
CA GLU A 302 -11.13 7.23 -4.51
C GLU A 302 -11.77 8.57 -4.96
N ASP A 303 -11.47 9.67 -4.25
CA ASP A 303 -12.08 10.99 -4.45
C ASP A 303 -11.13 11.94 -5.20
N ILE A 304 -11.53 12.34 -6.41
CA ILE A 304 -10.74 13.27 -7.24
C ILE A 304 -10.58 14.66 -6.62
N SER A 305 -11.40 15.03 -5.65
CA SER A 305 -11.25 16.29 -4.91
C SER A 305 -10.04 16.31 -3.97
N GLU A 306 -9.51 15.13 -3.60
CA GLU A 306 -8.30 14.97 -2.80
C GLU A 306 -7.06 14.64 -3.66
N GLY A 307 -7.29 14.31 -4.94
CA GLY A 307 -6.26 14.03 -5.93
C GLY A 307 -5.79 15.29 -6.67
N GLY A 308 -5.39 15.08 -7.91
CA GLY A 308 -4.86 16.14 -8.75
C GLY A 308 -4.70 15.75 -10.20
N VAL A 309 -3.86 16.49 -10.93
CA VAL A 309 -3.51 16.20 -12.31
C VAL A 309 -2.00 16.06 -12.46
N PHE A 310 -1.58 14.99 -13.10
CA PHE A 310 -0.24 14.86 -13.64
C PHE A 310 -0.20 15.57 -14.98
N MET A 311 0.58 16.64 -15.03
CA MET A 311 0.89 17.39 -16.24
C MET A 311 2.21 16.89 -16.80
N ALA A 312 2.16 16.17 -17.92
CA ALA A 312 3.36 15.83 -18.67
C ALA A 312 3.96 17.12 -19.23
N THR A 313 5.18 17.44 -18.81
CA THR A 313 5.87 18.67 -19.22
C THR A 313 7.37 18.49 -19.06
N TYR A 314 8.12 19.13 -19.95
CA TYR A 314 9.57 19.26 -19.85
C TYR A 314 9.98 20.54 -19.11
N ALA A 315 9.01 21.39 -18.76
CA ALA A 315 9.26 22.58 -17.96
C ALA A 315 9.54 22.17 -16.51
N ALA A 316 10.63 22.71 -15.95
CA ALA A 316 10.91 22.56 -14.53
C ALA A 316 9.92 23.42 -13.74
N HIS A 317 9.18 22.80 -12.83
CA HIS A 317 8.40 23.50 -11.80
C HIS A 317 8.86 23.06 -10.43
N ASP A 318 9.06 24.02 -9.53
CA ASP A 318 9.41 23.75 -8.15
C ASP A 318 8.20 23.20 -7.38
N LEU A 319 8.44 22.31 -6.43
CA LEU A 319 7.43 21.85 -5.49
C LEU A 319 6.82 23.04 -4.74
N GLY A 320 5.50 23.01 -4.55
CA GLY A 320 4.74 24.08 -3.91
C GLY A 320 4.37 25.24 -4.85
N THR A 321 4.80 25.23 -6.11
CA THR A 321 4.44 26.27 -7.08
C THR A 321 2.92 26.28 -7.28
N PRO A 322 2.20 27.39 -7.02
CA PRO A 322 0.79 27.49 -7.32
C PRO A 322 0.58 27.60 -8.83
N LEU A 323 -0.37 26.81 -9.35
CA LEU A 323 -0.75 26.79 -10.75
C LEU A 323 -2.24 27.06 -10.90
N ASP A 324 -2.59 27.91 -11.87
CA ASP A 324 -3.96 28.03 -12.37
C ASP A 324 -4.06 27.19 -13.65
N LEU A 325 -4.77 26.08 -13.55
CA LEU A 325 -4.86 25.09 -14.61
C LEU A 325 -6.17 25.24 -15.39
N LEU A 326 -6.07 25.12 -16.72
CA LEU A 326 -7.21 24.90 -17.59
C LEU A 326 -7.16 23.47 -18.13
N LEU A 327 -8.07 22.61 -17.65
CA LEU A 327 -8.11 21.20 -18.01
C LEU A 327 -9.04 20.98 -19.20
N HIS A 328 -8.48 20.54 -20.33
CA HIS A 328 -9.24 20.19 -21.53
C HIS A 328 -9.56 18.69 -21.51
N VAL A 329 -10.76 18.34 -21.05
CA VAL A 329 -11.25 16.96 -21.02
C VAL A 329 -11.99 16.64 -22.31
N VAL A 330 -11.66 15.53 -22.97
CA VAL A 330 -12.32 15.12 -24.23
C VAL A 330 -13.84 15.07 -24.07
N GLY A 331 -14.54 15.74 -25.00
CA GLY A 331 -15.99 15.78 -25.06
C GLY A 331 -16.67 16.64 -23.99
N ARG A 332 -15.91 17.50 -23.28
CA ARG A 332 -16.42 18.40 -22.23
C ARG A 332 -15.90 19.83 -22.38
N GLU A 333 -16.58 20.76 -21.73
CA GLU A 333 -16.10 22.13 -21.58
C GLU A 333 -14.81 22.16 -20.72
N PRO A 334 -13.86 23.07 -21.02
CA PRO A 334 -12.64 23.22 -20.24
C PRO A 334 -12.93 23.53 -18.76
N VAL A 335 -12.20 22.87 -17.87
CA VAL A 335 -12.40 22.95 -16.43
C VAL A 335 -11.26 23.75 -15.79
N ALA A 336 -11.56 24.96 -15.30
CA ALA A 336 -10.61 25.79 -14.58
C ALA A 336 -10.47 25.34 -13.12
N VAL A 337 -9.24 25.06 -12.69
CA VAL A 337 -8.91 24.61 -11.33
C VAL A 337 -7.61 25.24 -10.86
N SER A 338 -7.53 25.56 -9.57
CA SER A 338 -6.27 25.96 -8.96
C SER A 338 -5.64 24.77 -8.26
N GLY A 339 -4.31 24.69 -8.30
CA GLY A 339 -3.56 23.62 -7.67
C GLY A 339 -2.15 24.04 -7.26
N VAL A 340 -1.44 23.13 -6.61
CA VAL A 340 -0.04 23.32 -6.22
C VAL A 340 0.78 22.14 -6.72
N VAL A 341 1.95 22.43 -7.27
CA VAL A 341 2.90 21.38 -7.66
C VAL A 341 3.27 20.58 -6.41
N HIS A 342 3.11 19.27 -6.51
CA HIS A 342 3.06 18.38 -5.38
C HIS A 342 4.12 17.28 -5.46
N TRP A 343 4.41 16.81 -6.67
CA TRP A 343 5.57 15.96 -6.97
C TRP A 343 6.08 16.23 -8.39
N VAL A 344 7.33 15.85 -8.66
CA VAL A 344 7.98 16.03 -9.97
C VAL A 344 8.50 14.71 -10.49
N ARG A 345 8.19 14.39 -11.74
CA ARG A 345 8.78 13.29 -12.51
C ARG A 345 9.91 13.84 -13.38
N PRO A 346 11.18 13.69 -12.99
CA PRO A 346 12.29 14.26 -13.73
C PRO A 346 12.46 13.60 -15.09
N HIS A 347 12.97 14.35 -16.06
CA HIS A 347 13.39 13.79 -17.35
C HIS A 347 14.68 12.97 -17.15
N ARG A 348 14.66 11.69 -17.53
CA ARG A 348 15.80 10.77 -17.40
C ARG A 348 16.19 10.22 -18.77
N HIS A 349 17.46 10.38 -19.15
CA HIS A 349 17.99 9.80 -20.37
C HIS A 349 17.97 8.27 -20.30
N GLY A 350 17.32 7.61 -21.26
CA GLY A 350 17.22 6.15 -21.37
C GLY A 350 15.87 5.54 -20.94
N GLU A 351 14.94 6.34 -20.42
CA GLU A 351 13.55 5.94 -20.12
C GLU A 351 12.59 6.58 -21.16
N GLU A 352 12.73 6.21 -22.44
CA GLU A 352 11.99 6.84 -23.56
C GLU A 352 10.47 6.60 -23.51
N ASP A 353 10.01 5.57 -22.79
CA ASP A 353 8.58 5.20 -22.68
C ASP A 353 7.82 5.97 -21.57
N VAL A 354 8.45 6.90 -20.83
CA VAL A 354 7.81 7.62 -19.72
C VAL A 354 8.06 9.14 -19.82
N ALA A 355 7.01 9.91 -20.11
CA ALA A 355 7.12 11.37 -20.24
C ALA A 355 7.47 12.04 -18.90
N PRO A 356 8.40 13.02 -18.84
CA PRO A 356 8.60 13.83 -17.64
C PRO A 356 7.38 14.70 -17.34
N GLY A 357 7.27 15.21 -16.12
CA GLY A 357 6.18 16.10 -15.76
C GLY A 357 6.07 16.38 -14.28
N VAL A 358 4.92 16.93 -13.89
CA VAL A 358 4.64 17.32 -12.51
C VAL A 358 3.25 16.89 -12.09
N GLY A 359 3.13 16.37 -10.87
CA GLY A 359 1.84 16.15 -10.22
C GLY A 359 1.40 17.43 -9.52
N VAL A 360 0.20 17.90 -9.84
CA VAL A 360 -0.39 19.12 -9.27
C VAL A 360 -1.60 18.71 -8.45
N ARG A 361 -1.60 18.96 -7.14
CA ARG A 361 -2.75 18.70 -6.26
C ARG A 361 -3.76 19.83 -6.38
N PHE A 362 -5.05 19.51 -6.49
CA PHE A 362 -6.07 20.56 -6.54
C PHE A 362 -6.19 21.25 -5.17
N THR A 363 -6.10 22.57 -5.14
CA THR A 363 -6.34 23.37 -3.92
C THR A 363 -7.79 23.81 -3.83
N LYS A 364 -8.45 23.98 -4.98
CA LYS A 364 -9.86 24.36 -5.04
C LYS A 364 -10.54 23.68 -6.22
N LEU A 365 -11.49 22.81 -5.90
CA LEU A 365 -12.31 22.11 -6.90
C LEU A 365 -13.79 22.32 -6.62
N LEU A 366 -14.49 22.99 -7.54
CA LEU A 366 -15.95 23.16 -7.41
C LEU A 366 -16.66 21.81 -7.59
N PRO A 367 -17.78 21.55 -6.90
CA PRO A 367 -18.49 20.27 -7.01
C PRO A 367 -18.87 19.86 -8.43
N GLN A 368 -19.17 20.84 -9.29
CA GLN A 368 -19.47 20.60 -10.71
C GLN A 368 -18.22 20.16 -11.51
N HIS A 369 -17.04 20.70 -11.17
CA HIS A 369 -15.76 20.34 -11.77
C HIS A 369 -15.30 18.98 -11.26
N ALA A 370 -15.45 18.72 -9.95
CA ALA A 370 -15.20 17.42 -9.35
C ALA A 370 -16.01 16.32 -10.05
N ARG A 371 -17.31 16.52 -10.32
CA ARG A 371 -18.12 15.54 -11.08
C ARG A 371 -17.62 15.33 -12.50
N ALA A 372 -17.20 16.38 -13.19
CA ALA A 372 -16.70 16.28 -14.56
C ALA A 372 -15.36 15.53 -14.62
N LEU A 373 -14.45 15.82 -13.69
CA LEU A 373 -13.17 15.14 -13.55
C LEU A 373 -13.34 13.71 -13.01
N GLN A 374 -14.30 13.46 -12.12
CA GLN A 374 -14.64 12.11 -11.65
C GLN A 374 -15.15 11.26 -12.82
N ALA A 375 -16.04 11.79 -13.65
CA ALA A 375 -16.52 11.09 -14.83
C ALA A 375 -15.40 10.85 -15.87
N PHE A 376 -14.36 11.70 -15.90
CA PHE A 376 -13.16 11.44 -16.71
C PHE A 376 -12.27 10.38 -16.06
N ALA A 377 -12.05 10.43 -14.75
CA ALA A 377 -11.32 9.43 -13.97
C ALA A 377 -11.94 8.03 -14.08
N GLU A 378 -13.27 7.96 -14.20
CA GLU A 378 -14.01 6.73 -14.50
C GLU A 378 -13.75 6.21 -15.93
N SER A 379 -13.41 7.09 -16.87
CA SER A 379 -13.14 6.74 -18.28
C SER A 379 -11.66 6.52 -18.61
N ARG A 380 -10.76 7.05 -17.79
CA ARG A 380 -9.31 6.96 -17.93
C ARG A 380 -8.67 6.89 -16.54
N THR A 381 -8.07 5.75 -16.23
CA THR A 381 -7.54 5.44 -14.90
C THR A 381 -6.53 6.51 -14.46
N PRO A 382 -6.77 7.20 -13.33
CA PRO A 382 -5.81 8.14 -12.76
C PRO A 382 -4.52 7.42 -12.36
N ILE A 383 -3.40 8.13 -12.45
CA ILE A 383 -2.12 7.69 -11.91
C ILE A 383 -2.27 7.55 -10.39
N PHE A 384 -1.88 6.41 -9.84
CA PHE A 384 -1.76 6.28 -8.39
C PHE A 384 -0.40 6.83 -7.97
N TYR A 385 -0.41 7.82 -7.09
CA TYR A 385 0.80 8.35 -6.47
C TYR A 385 0.58 8.37 -4.96
N ASP A 386 1.39 7.58 -4.26
CA ASP A 386 1.49 7.61 -2.82
C ASP A 386 2.57 8.62 -2.43
N ASP A 387 2.22 9.44 -1.45
CA ASP A 387 2.95 10.64 -1.00
C ASP A 387 3.83 10.31 0.21
#